data_AF-A0A392SVX2-F1
#
_entry.id   AF-A0A392SVX2-F1
#
_cell.length_a   1.000
_cell.length_b   1.000
_cell.length_c   1.000
_cell.angle_alpha   90.00
_cell.angle_beta   90.00
_cell.angle_gamma   90.00
#
_symmetry.space_group_name_H-M   'P 1'
#
loop_
_entity.id
_entity.type
_entity.pdbx_description
1 polymer ?
#
loop_
_entity_poly.entity_id
_entity_poly.type
_entity_poly.pdbx_seq_one_letter_code
_entity_poly.pdbx_strand_id
1 'polypeptide(L)'
;TIVTEEDGSARLDANGRPATRRVARFPLSWSEEHFATSTDSYLTRDETLSDEERVGLAKLQSYMDKFEPARYMTKAETPTLDSRGRPRVEARHINTKS
;
A
#
# COMPACT_ATOMS: atom_id res chain seq x y z
N THR A 1 15.52 2.62 10.55
CA THR A 1 16.96 2.60 10.21
C THR A 1 17.75 3.12 11.39
N ILE A 2 18.84 2.45 11.77
CA ILE A 2 19.72 2.91 12.86
C ILE A 2 20.43 4.17 12.37
N VAL A 3 20.49 5.20 13.22
CA VAL A 3 21.23 6.42 12.95
C VAL A 3 22.68 6.17 13.33
N THR A 4 23.60 6.38 12.39
CA THR A 4 25.05 6.25 12.60
C THR A 4 25.73 7.61 12.57
N GLU A 5 26.76 7.75 13.39
CA GLU A 5 27.67 8.91 13.39
C GLU A 5 28.66 8.81 12.20
N GLU A 6 29.47 9.86 11.98
CA GLU A 6 30.46 9.89 10.89
C GLU A 6 31.53 8.80 10.99
N ASP A 7 31.82 8.33 12.20
CA ASP A 7 32.75 7.23 12.47
C ASP A 7 32.13 5.83 12.28
N GLY A 8 30.86 5.77 11.88
CA GLY A 8 30.11 4.53 11.66
C GLY A 8 29.53 3.90 12.93
N SER A 9 29.75 4.48 14.11
CA SER A 9 29.15 4.01 15.35
C SER A 9 27.65 4.32 15.42
N ALA A 10 26.88 3.50 16.12
CA ALA A 10 25.46 3.75 16.30
C ALA A 10 25.23 4.89 17.30
N ARG A 11 24.53 5.94 16.86
CA ARG A 11 24.09 7.02 17.76
C ARG A 11 23.17 6.45 18.82
N LEU A 12 23.36 6.81 20.07
CA LEU A 12 22.53 6.35 21.19
C LEU A 12 21.44 7.38 21.55
N ASP A 13 20.29 6.90 22.01
CA ASP A 13 19.20 7.71 22.57
C ASP A 13 19.44 8.04 24.05
N ALA A 14 18.50 8.77 24.66
CA ALA A 14 18.57 9.17 26.07
C ALA A 14 18.63 7.99 27.06
N ASN A 15 18.30 6.77 26.61
CA ASN A 15 18.28 5.56 27.40
C ASN A 15 19.48 4.65 27.07
N GLY A 16 20.45 5.14 26.28
CA GLY A 16 21.63 4.39 25.87
C GLY A 16 21.36 3.30 24.84
N ARG A 17 20.21 3.32 24.15
CA ARG A 17 19.86 2.36 23.09
C ARG A 17 20.13 2.97 21.72
N PRO A 18 20.39 2.16 20.67
CA PRO A 18 20.58 2.68 19.32
C PRO A 18 19.38 3.53 18.85
N ALA A 19 19.67 4.79 18.55
CA ALA A 19 18.71 5.75 18.04
C ALA A 19 18.18 5.26 16.69
N THR A 20 16.86 5.18 16.58
CA THR A 20 16.18 4.69 15.37
C THR A 20 15.38 5.81 14.73
N ARG A 21 15.68 6.10 13.47
CA ARG A 21 14.84 6.98 12.65
C ARG A 21 13.75 6.17 11.98
N ARG A 22 12.49 6.64 12.08
CA ARG A 22 11.39 6.18 11.24
C ARG A 22 11.62 6.70 9.83
N VAL A 23 11.75 5.79 8.88
CA VAL A 23 11.88 6.10 7.45
C VAL A 23 10.66 5.51 6.77
N ALA A 24 9.93 6.33 6.00
CA ALA A 24 8.87 5.81 5.16
C ALA A 24 9.49 4.80 4.18
N ARG A 25 9.08 3.52 4.28
CA ARG A 25 9.57 2.44 3.41
C ARG A 25 8.89 2.45 2.03
N PHE A 26 7.75 3.14 1.93
CA PHE A 26 7.11 3.46 0.66
C PHE A 26 7.45 4.91 0.32
N PRO A 27 7.80 5.21 -0.94
CA PRO A 27 7.84 6.59 -1.39
C PRO A 27 6.41 7.13 -1.33
N LEU A 28 6.09 7.84 -0.24
CA LEU A 28 4.83 8.59 -0.13
C LEU A 28 4.81 9.80 -1.07
N SER A 29 5.93 10.07 -1.75
CA SER A 29 6.07 11.05 -2.82
C SER A 29 6.58 10.35 -4.07
N TRP A 30 5.80 10.39 -5.15
CA TRP A 30 6.24 9.95 -6.47
C TRP A 30 7.08 11.06 -7.10
N SER A 31 8.29 10.73 -7.57
CA SER A 31 9.10 11.66 -8.38
C SER A 31 8.76 11.52 -9.86
N GLU A 32 9.19 12.48 -10.69
CA GLU A 32 9.03 12.43 -12.15
C GLU A 32 9.59 11.13 -12.76
N GLU A 33 10.68 10.60 -12.20
CA GLU A 33 11.28 9.33 -12.59
C GLU A 33 10.34 8.13 -12.42
N HIS A 34 9.49 8.13 -11.38
CA HIS A 34 8.49 7.09 -11.19
C HIS A 34 7.39 7.14 -12.27
N PHE A 35 7.12 8.32 -12.83
CA PHE A 35 6.16 8.49 -13.93
C PHE A 35 6.78 8.20 -15.30
N ALA A 36 8.09 8.38 -15.45
CA ALA A 36 8.82 8.00 -16.65
C ALA A 36 8.97 6.47 -16.80
N THR A 37 8.87 5.75 -15.69
CA THR A 37 8.98 4.29 -15.66
C THR A 37 7.65 3.64 -16.07
N SER A 38 7.70 2.67 -16.98
CA SER A 38 6.50 1.92 -17.40
C SER A 38 5.84 1.24 -16.21
N THR A 39 4.51 1.24 -16.17
CA THR A 39 3.73 0.54 -15.13
C THR A 39 4.13 -0.93 -15.01
N ASP A 40 4.54 -1.56 -16.12
CA ASP A 40 4.98 -2.95 -16.15
C ASP A 40 6.18 -3.25 -15.24
N SER A 41 7.04 -2.27 -14.96
CA SER A 41 8.19 -2.47 -14.06
C SER A 41 7.79 -2.66 -12.60
N TYR A 42 6.58 -2.24 -12.24
CA TYR A 42 6.02 -2.37 -10.89
C TYR A 42 5.11 -3.59 -10.76
N LEU A 43 4.88 -4.32 -11.85
CA LEU A 43 4.06 -5.53 -11.85
C LEU A 43 4.95 -6.74 -11.59
N THR A 44 4.76 -7.39 -10.45
CA THR A 44 5.31 -8.72 -10.20
C THR A 44 4.37 -9.75 -10.80
N ARG A 45 4.89 -10.62 -11.68
CA ARG A 45 4.08 -11.73 -12.21
C ARG A 45 4.04 -12.88 -11.21
N ASP A 46 2.93 -13.58 -11.12
CA ASP A 46 2.78 -14.73 -10.22
C ASP A 46 3.85 -15.80 -10.46
N GLU A 47 4.30 -15.97 -11.71
CA GLU A 47 5.36 -16.93 -12.04
C GLU A 47 6.71 -16.59 -11.40
N THR A 48 6.95 -15.32 -11.07
CA THR A 48 8.20 -14.82 -10.49
C THR A 48 8.23 -14.86 -8.97
N LEU A 49 7.09 -15.14 -8.32
CA LEU A 49 7.00 -15.24 -6.87
C LEU A 49 7.60 -16.55 -6.38
N SER A 50 8.42 -16.47 -5.34
CA SER A 50 8.84 -17.63 -4.55
C SER A 50 7.65 -18.29 -3.82
N ASP A 51 7.83 -19.53 -3.38
CA ASP A 51 6.78 -20.25 -2.65
C ASP A 51 6.34 -19.51 -1.37
N GLU A 52 7.29 -18.90 -0.66
CA GLU A 52 6.99 -18.09 0.53
C GLU A 52 6.17 -16.83 0.19
N GLU A 53 6.53 -16.14 -0.89
CA GLU A 53 5.80 -14.95 -1.35
C GLU A 53 4.39 -15.30 -1.82
N ARG A 54 4.19 -16.46 -2.47
CA ARG A 54 2.85 -16.94 -2.86
C ARG A 54 1.97 -17.19 -1.64
N VAL A 55 2.51 -17.78 -0.58
CA VAL A 55 1.79 -17.94 0.70
C VAL A 55 1.46 -16.58 1.32
N GLY A 56 2.39 -15.62 1.25
CA GLY A 56 2.15 -14.24 1.69
C GLY A 56 1.03 -13.56 0.91
N LEU A 57 1.05 -13.68 -0.43
CA LEU A 57 0.03 -13.13 -1.32
C LEU A 57 -1.36 -13.73 -1.03
N ALA A 58 -1.46 -15.05 -0.86
CA ALA A 58 -2.72 -15.72 -0.53
C ALA A 58 -3.30 -15.23 0.81
N LYS A 59 -2.45 -14.99 1.82
CA LYS A 59 -2.88 -14.39 3.10
C LYS A 59 -3.42 -12.98 2.92
N LEU A 60 -2.77 -12.16 2.09
CA LEU A 60 -3.22 -10.81 1.78
C LEU A 60 -4.55 -10.81 1.03
N GLN A 61 -4.70 -11.67 0.02
CA GLN A 61 -5.96 -11.84 -0.71
C GLN A 61 -7.09 -12.24 0.23
N SER A 62 -6.88 -13.27 1.07
CA SER A 62 -7.87 -13.69 2.08
C SER A 62 -8.20 -12.60 3.09
N TYR A 63 -7.25 -11.71 3.42
CA TYR A 63 -7.52 -10.55 4.25
C TYR A 63 -8.36 -9.49 3.52
N MET A 64 -8.05 -9.20 2.26
CA MET A 64 -8.80 -8.25 1.42
C MET A 64 -10.23 -8.71 1.16
N ASP A 65 -10.46 -10.01 0.98
CA ASP A 65 -11.80 -10.57 0.77
C ASP A 65 -12.75 -10.38 1.96
N LYS A 66 -12.21 -10.09 3.16
CA LYS A 66 -13.02 -9.79 4.35
C LYS A 66 -13.55 -8.36 4.38
N PHE A 67 -13.07 -7.49 3.49
CA PHE A 67 -13.55 -6.12 3.43
C PHE A 67 -14.86 -6.07 2.63
N GLU A 68 -15.89 -5.50 3.25
CA GLU A 68 -17.12 -5.18 2.54
C GLU A 68 -16.84 -4.10 1.48
N PRO A 69 -17.24 -4.32 0.21
CA PRO A 69 -17.11 -3.31 -0.82
C PRO A 69 -17.83 -2.02 -0.43
N ALA A 70 -17.21 -0.88 -0.68
CA ALA A 70 -17.83 0.42 -0.43
C ALA A 70 -19.10 0.57 -1.29
N ARG A 71 -20.25 0.70 -0.62
CA ARG A 71 -21.55 0.88 -1.29
C ARG A 71 -21.81 2.37 -1.53
N TYR A 72 -22.32 2.71 -2.70
CA TYR A 72 -22.78 4.07 -2.97
C TYR A 72 -24.13 4.28 -2.30
N MET A 73 -24.19 5.22 -1.35
CA MET A 73 -25.43 5.56 -0.66
C MET A 73 -26.02 6.83 -1.26
N THR A 74 -27.34 6.90 -1.40
CA THR A 74 -28.05 8.14 -1.69
C THR A 74 -28.03 9.05 -0.45
N LYS A 75 -28.42 10.32 -0.60
CA LYS A 75 -28.58 11.24 0.55
C LYS A 75 -29.59 10.75 1.60
N ALA A 76 -30.46 9.82 1.22
CA ALA A 76 -31.44 9.17 2.09
C ALA A 76 -30.95 7.80 2.61
N GLU A 77 -29.63 7.58 2.65
CA GLU A 77 -28.98 6.36 3.17
C GLU A 77 -29.45 5.05 2.50
N THR A 78 -29.94 5.13 1.27
CA THR A 78 -30.35 3.94 0.50
C THR A 78 -29.25 3.57 -0.49
N PRO A 79 -28.88 2.28 -0.65
CA PRO A 79 -27.91 1.87 -1.66
C PRO A 79 -28.37 2.27 -3.06
N THR A 80 -27.53 3.03 -3.78
CA THR A 80 -27.73 3.33 -5.20
C THR A 80 -27.63 2.03 -5.98
N LEU A 81 -28.58 1.75 -6.86
CA LEU A 81 -28.60 0.52 -7.65
C LEU A 81 -28.01 0.76 -9.06
N ASP A 82 -27.41 -0.27 -9.63
CA ASP A 82 -26.99 -0.32 -11.04
C ASP A 82 -28.20 -0.56 -11.97
N SER A 83 -27.96 -0.57 -13.29
CA SER A 83 -29.01 -0.82 -14.29
C SER A 83 -29.64 -2.22 -14.20
N ARG A 84 -29.07 -3.12 -13.40
CA ARG A 84 -29.58 -4.48 -13.12
C ARG A 84 -30.21 -4.59 -11.73
N GLY A 85 -30.38 -3.47 -11.02
CA GLY A 85 -31.01 -3.44 -9.70
C GLY A 85 -30.11 -3.92 -8.55
N ARG A 86 -28.80 -4.06 -8.76
CA ARG A 86 -27.84 -4.50 -7.74
C ARG A 86 -27.16 -3.29 -7.08
N PRO A 87 -26.72 -3.37 -5.81
CA PRO A 87 -25.98 -2.28 -5.18
C PRO A 87 -24.79 -1.86 -6.04
N ARG A 88 -24.71 -0.57 -6.35
CA ARG A 88 -23.62 0.01 -7.12
C ARG A 88 -22.35 -0.02 -6.28
N VAL A 89 -21.34 -0.69 -6.83
CA VAL A 89 -19.97 -0.74 -6.32
C VAL A 89 -19.10 -0.15 -7.43
N GLU A 90 -18.25 0.81 -7.10
CA GLU A 90 -17.32 1.43 -8.05
C GLU A 90 -15.92 1.43 -7.45
N ALA A 91 -14.92 1.12 -8.27
CA ALA A 91 -13.53 1.16 -7.84
C ALA A 91 -13.13 2.61 -7.54
N ARG A 92 -12.82 2.91 -6.28
CA ARG A 92 -12.28 4.21 -5.89
C ARG A 92 -10.79 4.24 -6.25
N HIS A 93 -10.46 5.01 -7.28
CA HIS A 93 -9.07 5.26 -7.63
C HIS A 93 -8.50 6.29 -6.63
N ILE A 94 -7.43 5.91 -5.93
CA ILE A 94 -6.70 6.82 -5.06
C ILE A 94 -5.79 7.67 -5.95
N ASN A 95 -6.05 8.97 -6.05
CA ASN A 95 -5.14 9.87 -6.73
C ASN A 95 -3.89 10.07 -5.86
N THR A 96 -2.75 9.54 -6.29
CA THR A 96 -1.47 9.63 -5.60
C THR A 96 -0.61 10.81 -6.05
N LYS A 97 -1.09 11.62 -7.00
CA LYS A 97 -0.39 12.85 -7.41
C LYS A 97 -0.62 13.94 -6.36
N SER A 98 0.48 14.50 -5.88
CA SER A 98 0.54 15.64 -4.96
C SER A 98 0.26 16.95 -5.68
#